data_AF-A0A9E1Y8K3-F1
#
_entry.id   AF-A0A9E1Y8K3-F1
#
_cell.length_a   1.000
_cell.length_b   1.000
_cell.length_c   1.000
_cell.angle_alpha   90.00
_cell.angle_beta   90.00
_cell.angle_gamma   90.00
#
_symmetry.space_group_name_H-M   'P 1'
#
loop_
_entity.id
_entity.type
_entity.pdbx_description
1 polymer ?
#
loop_
_entity_poly.entity_id
_entity_poly.type
_entity_poly.pdbx_seq_one_letter_code
_entity_poly.pdbx_strand_id
1 'polypeptide(L)'
;MSTEKSSQSWTKAQRLEAIMDCHSLNDDRLSSYCRENGIYPHHVKEWKSDFLSENQASDSTSRQEQKKLKQENKRLQKELNRKDRGLSETAALLVLSKKSQAIWVGGRLTSYPDRKQYCALIDEAVQNGARQQLSLAVSSI
;
A
#
# COMPACT_ATOMS: atom_id res chain seq x y z
N MET A 1 36.18 16.67 36.48
CA MET A 1 34.71 16.63 36.57
C MET A 1 34.22 15.78 35.41
N SER A 2 33.89 14.52 35.68
CA SER A 2 33.53 13.56 34.63
C SER A 2 32.18 13.94 34.05
N THR A 3 32.14 14.19 32.76
CA THR A 3 30.93 14.56 32.02
C THR A 3 30.01 13.35 31.93
N GLU A 4 28.96 13.33 32.74
CA GLU A 4 27.91 12.30 32.71
C GLU A 4 27.23 12.31 31.33
N LYS A 5 27.54 11.31 30.49
CA LYS A 5 26.73 11.00 29.31
C LYS A 5 25.40 10.45 29.81
N SER A 6 24.39 11.31 29.84
CA SER A 6 23.01 10.95 30.21
C SER A 6 22.59 9.65 29.54
N SER A 7 21.98 8.73 30.30
CA SER A 7 21.46 7.44 29.84
C SER A 7 20.48 7.56 28.65
N GLN A 8 19.94 8.76 28.43
CA GLN A 8 19.10 9.11 27.28
C GLN A 8 19.86 9.26 25.95
N SER A 9 21.17 9.53 25.98
CA SER A 9 22.00 9.70 24.77
C SER A 9 22.45 8.38 24.13
N TRP A 10 22.21 7.25 24.80
CA TRP A 10 22.64 5.92 24.35
C TRP A 10 21.69 5.33 23.33
N THR A 11 22.21 5.00 22.15
CA THR A 11 21.47 4.28 21.11
C THR A 11 21.19 2.83 21.52
N LYS A 12 20.15 2.19 20.94
CA LYS A 12 19.80 0.79 21.26
C LYS A 12 20.97 -0.17 21.03
N ALA A 13 21.77 0.04 19.97
CA ALA A 13 22.95 -0.76 19.69
C ALA A 13 24.01 -0.66 20.81
N GLN A 14 24.29 0.55 21.28
CA GLN A 14 25.25 0.78 22.38
C GLN A 14 24.74 0.22 23.71
N ARG A 15 23.43 0.31 23.98
CA ARG A 15 22.83 -0.32 25.18
C ARG A 15 23.02 -1.83 25.16
N LEU A 16 22.85 -2.46 23.99
CA LEU A 16 23.06 -3.90 23.83
C LEU A 16 24.53 -4.28 24.04
N GLU A 17 25.46 -3.52 23.48
CA GLU A 17 26.90 -3.72 23.67
C GLU A 17 27.29 -3.64 25.15
N ALA A 18 26.81 -2.61 25.86
CA ALA A 18 27.03 -2.49 27.30
C ALA A 18 26.44 -3.66 28.10
N ILE A 19 25.24 -4.15 27.73
CA ILE A 19 24.66 -5.34 28.37
C ILE A 19 25.54 -6.58 28.13
N MET A 20 26.08 -6.76 26.93
CA MET A 20 26.96 -7.88 26.60
C MET A 20 28.28 -7.83 27.38
N ASP A 21 28.91 -6.65 27.45
CA ASP A 21 30.13 -6.43 28.22
C ASP A 21 29.90 -6.70 29.70
N CYS A 22 28.79 -6.21 30.25
CA CYS A 22 28.41 -6.37 31.64
C CYS A 22 27.96 -7.79 32.02
N HIS A 23 27.61 -8.64 31.04
CA HIS A 23 27.08 -9.98 31.31
C HIS A 23 28.11 -10.91 31.99
N SER A 24 29.41 -10.70 31.71
CA SER A 24 30.49 -11.55 32.21
C SER A 24 31.21 -11.00 33.45
N LEU A 25 30.86 -9.79 33.88
CA LEU A 25 31.57 -9.06 34.94
C LEU A 25 30.93 -9.28 36.32
N ASN A 26 31.77 -9.44 37.34
CA ASN A 26 31.34 -9.41 38.76
C ASN A 26 30.93 -7.98 39.18
N ASP A 27 30.15 -7.83 40.25
CA ASP A 27 29.58 -6.55 40.73
C ASP A 27 30.61 -5.41 40.91
N ASP A 28 31.82 -5.73 41.35
CA ASP A 28 32.90 -4.73 41.50
C ASP A 28 33.39 -4.22 40.13
N ARG A 29 33.56 -5.12 39.17
CA ARG A 29 33.99 -4.78 37.80
C ARG A 29 32.88 -4.09 37.02
N LEU A 30 31.63 -4.49 37.25
CA LEU A 30 30.45 -3.83 36.72
C LEU A 30 30.40 -2.36 37.17
N SER A 31 30.65 -2.11 38.45
CA SER A 31 30.67 -0.76 39.01
C SER A 31 31.78 0.11 38.42
N SER A 32 32.97 -0.46 38.18
CA SER A 32 34.08 0.24 37.50
C SER A 32 33.74 0.56 36.04
N TYR A 33 33.23 -0.42 35.28
CA TYR A 33 32.80 -0.21 33.89
C TYR A 33 31.70 0.85 33.78
N CYS A 34 30.74 0.83 34.71
CA CYS A 34 29.67 1.81 34.79
C CYS A 34 30.22 3.23 34.99
N ARG A 35 31.19 3.40 35.89
CA ARG A 35 31.84 4.70 36.15
C ARG A 35 32.65 5.21 34.95
N GLU A 36 33.35 4.32 34.25
CA GLU A 36 34.12 4.67 33.03
C GLU A 36 33.20 5.13 31.89
N ASN A 37 32.05 4.47 31.74
CA ASN A 37 31.09 4.75 30.68
C ASN A 37 30.03 5.80 31.05
N GLY A 38 30.06 6.32 32.29
CA GLY A 38 29.10 7.33 32.76
C GLY A 38 27.67 6.80 32.94
N ILE A 39 27.53 5.51 33.20
CA ILE A 39 26.24 4.83 33.43
C ILE A 39 26.20 4.23 34.83
N TYR A 40 25.03 3.72 35.25
CA TYR A 40 24.84 3.12 36.57
C TYR A 40 24.35 1.69 36.42
N PRO A 41 24.65 0.79 37.38
CA PRO A 41 24.23 -0.61 37.29
C PRO A 41 22.71 -0.82 37.12
N HIS A 42 21.89 0.09 37.66
CA HIS A 42 20.44 0.02 37.49
C HIS A 42 20.00 0.28 36.04
N HIS A 43 20.69 1.15 35.30
CA HIS A 43 20.40 1.39 33.88
C HIS A 43 20.64 0.13 33.04
N VAL A 44 21.70 -0.63 33.31
CA VAL A 44 21.99 -1.89 32.59
C VAL A 44 20.90 -2.93 32.85
N LYS A 45 20.41 -3.02 34.08
CA LYS A 45 19.29 -3.91 34.46
C LYS A 45 17.97 -3.50 33.80
N GLU A 46 17.69 -2.20 33.78
CA GLU A 46 16.50 -1.63 33.12
C GLU A 46 16.54 -1.92 31.63
N TRP A 47 17.65 -1.62 30.94
CA TRP A 47 17.78 -1.92 29.51
C TRP A 47 17.61 -3.41 29.20
N LYS A 48 18.15 -4.29 30.04
CA LYS A 48 17.93 -5.75 29.89
C LYS A 48 16.44 -6.11 29.97
N SER A 49 15.70 -5.49 30.89
CA SER A 49 14.24 -5.68 31.01
C SER A 49 13.48 -5.10 29.81
N ASP A 50 13.89 -3.92 29.32
CA ASP A 50 13.30 -3.27 28.16
C ASP A 50 13.44 -4.14 26.90
N PHE A 51 14.65 -4.67 26.65
CA PHE A 51 14.90 -5.58 25.52
C PHE A 51 14.06 -6.86 25.57
N LEU A 52 13.71 -7.34 26.77
CA LEU A 52 12.86 -8.52 26.95
C LEU A 52 11.36 -8.20 26.83
N SER A 53 10.95 -6.97 27.15
CA SER A 53 9.53 -6.56 27.20
C SER A 53 9.02 -5.90 25.92
N GLU A 54 9.88 -5.22 25.15
CA GLU A 54 9.49 -4.39 24.00
C GLU A 54 8.85 -5.19 22.85
N ASN A 55 9.08 -6.52 22.80
CA ASN A 55 8.46 -7.42 21.83
C ASN A 55 6.98 -7.74 22.11
N GLN A 56 6.44 -7.44 23.30
CA GLN A 56 5.08 -7.90 23.66
C GLN A 56 3.99 -6.83 23.47
N ALA A 57 4.29 -5.55 23.70
CA ALA A 57 3.26 -4.50 23.72
C ALA A 57 3.05 -3.81 22.37
N SER A 58 4.10 -3.68 21.54
CA SER A 58 4.06 -2.95 20.27
C SER A 58 3.41 -3.74 19.12
N ASP A 59 3.38 -5.07 19.23
CA ASP A 59 3.02 -5.96 18.13
C ASP A 59 1.50 -6.11 17.94
N SER A 60 0.71 -6.01 19.02
CA SER A 60 -0.75 -6.23 18.94
C SER A 60 -1.48 -5.05 18.28
N THR A 61 -1.22 -3.82 18.72
CA THR A 61 -1.79 -2.59 18.15
C THR A 61 -1.30 -2.36 16.72
N SER A 62 0.00 -2.57 16.46
CA SER A 62 0.56 -2.45 15.10
C SER A 62 -0.06 -3.47 14.13
N ARG A 63 -0.23 -4.73 14.54
CA ARG A 63 -0.91 -5.73 13.69
C ARG A 63 -2.36 -5.39 13.39
N GLN A 64 -3.10 -4.85 14.36
CA GLN A 64 -4.50 -4.44 14.14
C GLN A 64 -4.58 -3.26 13.16
N GLU A 65 -3.72 -2.27 13.32
CA GLU A 65 -3.63 -1.13 12.42
C GLU A 65 -3.23 -1.56 11.00
N GLN A 66 -2.21 -2.42 10.88
CA GLN A 66 -1.82 -3.01 9.60
C GLN A 66 -2.95 -3.79 8.92
N LYS A 67 -3.77 -4.53 9.70
CA LYS A 67 -4.95 -5.23 9.15
C LYS A 67 -5.99 -4.25 8.64
N LYS A 68 -6.29 -3.18 9.39
CA LYS A 68 -7.23 -2.12 8.98
C LYS A 68 -6.74 -1.44 7.70
N LEU A 69 -5.47 -1.03 7.66
CA LEU A 69 -4.86 -0.41 6.49
C LEU A 69 -4.90 -1.32 5.25
N LYS A 70 -4.61 -2.62 5.41
CA LYS A 70 -4.71 -3.60 4.31
C LYS A 70 -6.14 -3.77 3.80
N GLN A 71 -7.12 -3.82 4.70
CA GLN A 71 -8.54 -3.91 4.33
C GLN A 71 -9.00 -2.67 3.58
N GLU A 72 -8.63 -1.49 4.08
CA GLU A 72 -8.99 -0.22 3.47
C GLU A 72 -8.35 -0.06 2.09
N ASN A 73 -7.06 -0.40 1.97
CA ASN A 73 -6.37 -0.38 0.68
C ASN A 73 -7.06 -1.30 -0.34
N LYS A 74 -7.44 -2.52 0.06
CA LYS A 74 -8.20 -3.44 -0.79
C LYS A 74 -9.58 -2.90 -1.17
N ARG A 75 -10.26 -2.21 -0.25
CA ARG A 75 -11.56 -1.56 -0.50
C ARG A 75 -11.41 -0.45 -1.55
N LEU A 76 -10.43 0.42 -1.36
CA LEU A 76 -10.12 1.54 -2.25
C LEU A 76 -9.72 1.05 -3.65
N GLN A 77 -8.87 0.04 -3.76
CA GLN A 77 -8.49 -0.56 -5.05
C GLN A 77 -9.71 -1.11 -5.80
N LYS A 78 -10.64 -1.78 -5.11
CA LYS A 78 -11.88 -2.27 -5.74
C LYS A 78 -12.77 -1.13 -6.23
N GLU A 79 -12.88 -0.07 -5.45
CA GLU A 79 -13.68 1.10 -5.81
C GLU A 79 -13.10 1.80 -7.03
N LEU A 80 -11.77 1.98 -7.06
CA LEU A 80 -11.02 2.54 -8.17
C LEU A 80 -11.23 1.71 -9.45
N ASN A 81 -11.04 0.38 -9.38
CA ASN A 81 -11.26 -0.50 -10.53
C ASN A 81 -12.69 -0.45 -11.07
N ARG A 82 -13.70 -0.29 -10.21
CA ARG A 82 -15.10 -0.14 -10.63
C ARG A 82 -15.32 1.19 -11.37
N LYS A 83 -14.73 2.28 -10.86
CA LYS A 83 -14.80 3.60 -11.47
C LYS A 83 -14.10 3.64 -12.82
N ASP A 84 -12.89 3.12 -12.90
CA ASP A 84 -12.12 3.06 -14.16
C ASP A 84 -12.81 2.18 -15.22
N ARG A 85 -13.44 1.08 -14.80
CA ARG A 85 -14.26 0.26 -15.70
C ARG A 85 -15.47 1.03 -16.25
N GLY A 86 -16.18 1.77 -15.40
CA GLY A 86 -17.31 2.60 -15.85
C GLY A 86 -16.88 3.75 -16.76
N LEU A 87 -15.73 4.35 -16.48
CA LEU A 87 -15.16 5.44 -17.27
C LEU A 87 -14.71 4.96 -18.66
N SER A 88 -13.98 3.84 -18.72
CA SER A 88 -13.58 3.22 -19.99
C SER A 88 -14.78 2.78 -20.83
N GLU A 89 -15.79 2.16 -20.20
CA GLU A 89 -17.05 1.80 -20.88
C GLU A 89 -17.75 3.04 -21.46
N THR A 90 -17.87 4.12 -20.69
CA THR A 90 -18.50 5.36 -21.17
C THR A 90 -17.71 5.98 -22.33
N ALA A 91 -16.37 6.03 -22.23
CA ALA A 91 -15.51 6.56 -23.29
C ALA A 91 -15.62 5.72 -24.58
N ALA A 92 -15.58 4.40 -24.46
CA ALA A 92 -15.73 3.48 -25.60
C ALA A 92 -17.09 3.62 -26.28
N LEU A 93 -18.19 3.73 -25.50
CA LEU A 93 -19.53 3.94 -26.04
C LEU A 93 -19.69 5.31 -26.73
N LEU A 94 -19.08 6.37 -26.18
CA LEU A 94 -19.09 7.70 -26.82
C LEU A 94 -18.35 7.71 -28.16
N VAL A 95 -17.20 7.02 -28.23
CA VAL A 95 -16.45 6.86 -29.48
C VAL A 95 -17.27 6.05 -30.49
N LEU A 96 -17.86 4.93 -30.06
CA LEU A 96 -18.73 4.10 -30.90
C LEU A 96 -19.89 4.92 -31.48
N SER A 97 -20.60 5.69 -30.64
CA SER A 97 -21.73 6.54 -31.05
C SER A 97 -21.33 7.55 -32.13
N LYS A 98 -20.17 8.20 -31.97
CA LYS A 98 -19.68 9.16 -32.98
C LYS A 98 -19.30 8.49 -34.28
N LYS A 99 -18.61 7.34 -34.20
CA LYS A 99 -18.18 6.59 -35.39
C LYS A 99 -19.38 5.97 -36.13
N SER A 100 -20.38 5.47 -35.41
CA SER A 100 -21.60 4.93 -35.99
C SER A 100 -22.40 6.03 -36.71
N GLN A 101 -22.62 7.19 -36.07
CA GLN A 101 -23.31 8.32 -36.70
C GLN A 101 -22.65 8.80 -38.01
N ALA A 102 -21.33 8.68 -38.14
CA ALA A 102 -20.62 9.03 -39.36
C ALA A 102 -20.89 8.06 -40.53
N ILE A 103 -21.22 6.80 -40.24
CA ILE A 103 -21.50 5.75 -41.23
C ILE A 103 -23.02 5.67 -41.52
N TRP A 104 -23.86 5.91 -40.51
CA TRP A 104 -25.32 5.90 -40.67
C TRP A 104 -25.82 7.18 -41.34
N VAL A 105 -26.12 7.10 -42.63
CA VAL A 105 -26.91 8.12 -43.32
C VAL A 105 -28.35 7.62 -43.38
N GLY A 106 -29.17 8.07 -42.43
CA GLY A 106 -30.52 7.52 -42.17
C GLY A 106 -31.40 7.39 -43.42
N GLY A 107 -32.18 6.30 -43.48
CA GLY A 107 -33.18 6.06 -44.52
C GLY A 107 -32.72 5.25 -45.74
N ARG A 108 -31.49 4.70 -45.76
CA ARG A 108 -31.01 3.81 -46.83
C ARG A 108 -30.75 2.39 -46.33
N LEU A 109 -30.88 1.42 -47.23
CA LEU A 109 -30.44 0.05 -47.00
C LEU A 109 -28.93 0.03 -46.77
N THR A 110 -28.48 -0.47 -45.62
CA THR A 110 -27.06 -0.53 -45.28
C THR A 110 -26.33 -1.54 -46.16
N SER A 111 -25.25 -1.08 -46.81
CA SER A 111 -24.44 -1.91 -47.70
C SER A 111 -23.72 -3.01 -46.91
N TYR A 112 -23.31 -4.11 -47.57
CA TYR A 112 -22.54 -5.15 -46.89
C TYR A 112 -21.20 -4.62 -46.29
N PRO A 113 -20.40 -3.82 -47.01
CA PRO A 113 -19.25 -3.09 -46.45
C PRO A 113 -19.57 -2.29 -45.17
N ASP A 114 -20.65 -1.51 -45.17
CA ASP A 114 -21.02 -0.67 -44.03
C ASP A 114 -21.38 -1.54 -42.82
N ARG A 115 -22.15 -2.61 -43.04
CA ARG A 115 -22.49 -3.58 -41.98
C ARG A 115 -21.24 -4.23 -41.39
N LYS A 116 -20.25 -4.57 -42.22
CA LYS A 116 -18.98 -5.14 -41.75
C LYS A 116 -18.18 -4.12 -40.94
N GLN A 117 -18.14 -2.86 -41.36
CA GLN A 117 -17.51 -1.79 -40.59
C GLN A 117 -18.20 -1.56 -39.24
N TYR A 118 -19.54 -1.62 -39.22
CA TYR A 118 -20.33 -1.55 -37.99
C TYR A 118 -19.97 -2.63 -36.97
N CYS A 119 -19.91 -3.89 -37.41
CA CYS A 119 -19.48 -4.98 -36.54
C CYS A 119 -18.07 -4.74 -35.99
N ALA A 120 -17.14 -4.25 -36.83
CA ALA A 120 -15.78 -3.94 -36.39
C ALA A 120 -15.74 -2.81 -35.34
N LEU A 121 -16.58 -1.79 -35.45
CA LEU A 121 -16.69 -0.73 -34.45
C LEU A 121 -17.24 -1.23 -33.11
N ILE A 122 -18.22 -2.14 -33.15
CA ILE A 122 -18.75 -2.78 -31.95
C ILE A 122 -17.67 -3.61 -31.26
N ASP A 123 -16.90 -4.39 -32.04
CA ASP A 123 -15.80 -5.19 -31.51
C ASP A 123 -14.70 -4.30 -30.90
N GLU A 124 -14.36 -3.18 -31.54
CA GLU A 124 -13.42 -2.19 -31.01
C GLU A 124 -13.92 -1.58 -29.68
N ALA A 125 -15.21 -1.26 -29.57
CA ALA A 125 -15.77 -0.73 -28.33
C ALA A 125 -15.73 -1.76 -27.18
N VAL A 126 -16.00 -3.03 -27.50
CA VAL A 126 -15.93 -4.13 -26.52
C VAL A 126 -14.49 -4.38 -26.06
N GLN A 127 -13.52 -4.33 -26.98
CA GLN A 127 -12.09 -4.42 -26.65
C GLN A 127 -11.62 -3.29 -25.75
N ASN A 128 -12.19 -2.09 -25.91
CA ASN A 128 -11.91 -0.91 -25.08
C ASN A 128 -12.69 -0.89 -23.75
N GLY A 129 -13.40 -1.96 -23.40
CA GLY A 129 -14.03 -2.14 -22.08
C GLY A 129 -15.53 -1.89 -22.03
N ALA A 130 -16.19 -1.58 -23.14
CA ALA A 130 -17.65 -1.50 -23.18
C ALA A 130 -18.31 -2.89 -23.11
N ARG A 131 -19.46 -3.00 -22.45
CA ARG A 131 -20.29 -4.20 -22.55
C ARG A 131 -20.90 -4.30 -23.95
N GLN A 132 -20.94 -5.51 -24.48
CA GLN A 132 -21.54 -5.81 -25.78
C GLN A 132 -23.01 -5.36 -25.86
N GLN A 133 -23.80 -5.59 -24.80
CA GLN A 133 -25.21 -5.17 -24.75
C GLN A 133 -25.39 -3.66 -24.91
N LEU A 134 -24.56 -2.86 -24.24
CA LEU A 134 -24.62 -1.40 -24.34
C LEU A 134 -24.10 -0.91 -25.69
N SER A 135 -23.08 -1.58 -26.23
CA SER A 135 -22.52 -1.26 -27.56
C SER A 135 -23.57 -1.46 -28.65
N LEU A 136 -24.31 -2.58 -28.59
CA LEU A 136 -25.43 -2.86 -29.51
C LEU A 136 -26.56 -1.84 -29.38
N ALA A 137 -26.89 -1.44 -28.15
CA ALA A 137 -27.93 -0.44 -27.90
C ALA A 137 -27.57 0.94 -28.48
N VAL A 138 -26.33 1.40 -28.25
CA VAL A 138 -25.84 2.70 -28.76
C VAL A 138 -25.70 2.70 -30.29
N SER A 139 -25.37 1.57 -30.90
CA SER A 139 -25.25 1.44 -32.35
C SER A 139 -26.58 1.33 -33.09
N SER A 140 -27.70 1.12 -32.38
CA SER A 140 -29.04 0.93 -32.99
C SER A 140 -29.87 2.23 -33.06
N ILE A 141 -29.31 3.35 -32.61
CA ILE A 141 -29.90 4.71 -32.64
C ILE A 141 -29.39 5.45 -33.87
#